data_AF-A0A969DUU8-F1
#
_entry.id   AF-A0A969DUU8-F1
#
_cell.length_a   1.000
_cell.length_b   1.000
_cell.length_c   1.000
_cell.angle_alpha   90.00
_cell.angle_beta   90.00
_cell.angle_gamma   90.00
#
_symmetry.space_group_name_H-M   'P 1'
#
loop_
_entity.id
_entity.type
_entity.pdbx_description
1 polymer ?
#
loop_
_entity_poly.entity_id
_entity_poly.type
_entity_poly.pdbx_seq_one_letter_code
_entity_poly.pdbx_strand_id
1 'polypeptide(L)'
;MEIFVMPATPGTVERFIELVRGIESIYPTWSAARLNDELRVLGGYGGGNFAIALGDPRPFSTLLTDLGSANSSLSYKNILLELKGYMKHGFSNGVETGVVKDARGVNVAIGHVITGIAGGIKNSNPAPGLPPGLQKVPTMTLTGDLGQTAAKRVNGLNPRLGASAPGQFGGVGSEATAAELVGDVDGMLLGTYLYGTPQGQALRTRLTQILVRPMH
;
A
#
# COMPACT_ATOMS: atom_id res chain seq x y z
N MET A 1 12.82 -22.67 11.62
CA MET A 1 11.92 -22.08 10.61
C MET A 1 10.56 -21.98 11.26
N GLU A 2 10.28 -20.87 11.95
CA GLU A 2 8.96 -20.68 12.58
C GLU A 2 7.96 -20.30 11.49
N ILE A 3 6.98 -21.19 11.29
CA ILE A 3 5.83 -20.94 10.45
C ILE A 3 4.93 -20.01 11.26
N PHE A 4 4.97 -18.72 10.94
CA PHE A 4 4.07 -17.74 11.53
C PHE A 4 2.68 -17.92 10.89
N VAL A 5 1.77 -18.50 11.66
CA VAL A 5 0.35 -18.57 11.31
C VAL A 5 -0.27 -17.25 11.72
N MET A 6 -0.67 -16.44 10.74
CA MET A 6 -1.45 -15.23 11.00
C MET A 6 -2.75 -15.63 11.71
N PRO A 7 -3.24 -14.86 12.70
CA PRO A 7 -4.45 -15.20 13.43
C PRO A 7 -5.66 -15.33 12.48
N ALA A 8 -6.57 -16.25 12.83
CA ALA A 8 -7.75 -16.61 12.04
C ALA A 8 -8.84 -15.52 11.96
N THR A 9 -8.71 -14.44 12.73
CA THR A 9 -9.63 -13.31 12.70
C THR A 9 -9.16 -12.30 11.63
N PRO A 10 -10.02 -11.85 10.71
CA PRO A 10 -9.70 -10.74 9.84
C PRO A 10 -9.27 -9.55 10.72
N GLY A 11 -8.12 -8.97 10.39
CA GLY A 11 -7.67 -7.76 11.06
C GLY A 11 -8.69 -6.63 10.91
N THR A 12 -8.68 -5.66 11.82
CA THR A 12 -9.54 -4.47 11.73
C THR A 12 -8.74 -3.24 11.36
N VAL A 13 -9.41 -2.25 10.77
CA VAL A 13 -8.82 -0.93 10.51
C VAL A 13 -8.30 -0.31 11.82
N GLU A 14 -9.05 -0.45 12.91
CA GLU A 14 -8.70 0.10 14.22
C GLU A 14 -7.40 -0.49 14.73
N ARG A 15 -7.23 -1.82 14.63
CA ARG A 15 -6.00 -2.50 15.04
C ARG A 15 -4.82 -2.06 14.18
N PHE A 16 -5.02 -1.91 12.87
CA PHE A 16 -3.98 -1.37 12.00
C PHE A 16 -3.57 0.05 12.43
N ILE A 17 -4.52 0.93 12.71
CA ILE A 17 -4.26 2.30 13.18
C ILE A 17 -3.50 2.29 14.51
N GLU A 18 -3.84 1.42 15.45
CA GLU A 18 -3.12 1.27 16.72
C GLU A 18 -1.65 0.90 16.51
N LEU A 19 -1.37 -0.05 15.61
CA LEU A 19 0.00 -0.43 15.28
C LEU A 19 0.77 0.75 14.67
N VAL A 20 0.16 1.48 13.74
CA VAL A 20 0.77 2.68 13.13
C VAL A 20 1.04 3.77 14.18
N ARG A 21 0.13 3.99 15.13
CA ARG A 21 0.36 4.90 16.28
C ARG A 21 1.56 4.48 17.11
N GLY A 22 1.74 3.16 17.30
CA GLY A 22 2.93 2.60 17.92
C GLY A 22 4.21 3.03 17.21
N ILE A 23 4.25 2.91 15.88
CA ILE A 23 5.41 3.36 15.08
C ILE A 23 5.63 4.87 15.17
N GLU A 24 4.56 5.67 15.08
CA GLU A 24 4.65 7.14 15.24
C GLU A 24 5.21 7.55 16.61
N SER A 25 4.96 6.76 17.65
CA SER A 25 5.51 7.01 18.99
C SER A 25 7.01 6.72 19.10
N ILE A 26 7.49 5.70 18.37
CA ILE A 26 8.91 5.32 18.29
C ILE A 26 9.68 6.33 17.43
N TYR A 27 9.04 6.81 16.35
CA TYR A 27 9.61 7.74 15.40
C TYR A 27 8.84 9.07 15.34
N PRO A 28 8.87 9.87 16.42
CA PRO A 28 8.05 11.07 16.55
C PRO A 28 8.42 12.19 15.57
N THR A 29 9.60 12.12 14.94
CA THR A 29 10.08 13.10 13.97
C THR A 29 9.75 12.72 12.52
N TRP A 30 9.18 11.54 12.28
CA TRP A 30 8.81 11.14 10.92
C TRP A 30 7.55 11.88 10.48
N SER A 31 7.58 12.39 9.26
CA SER A 31 6.37 12.92 8.61
C SER A 31 5.44 11.77 8.22
N ALA A 32 4.14 12.08 8.03
CA ALA A 32 3.17 11.12 7.50
C ALA A 32 3.63 10.50 6.16
N ALA A 33 4.28 11.30 5.31
CA ALA A 33 4.82 10.87 4.03
C ALA A 33 5.91 9.79 4.18
N ARG A 34 6.88 10.05 5.08
CA ARG A 34 7.97 9.12 5.34
C ARG A 34 7.42 7.81 5.92
N LEU A 35 6.52 7.89 6.89
CA LEU A 35 5.92 6.71 7.49
C LEU A 35 5.11 5.90 6.45
N ASN A 36 4.38 6.57 5.56
CA ASN A 36 3.68 5.91 4.46
C ASN A 36 4.66 5.15 3.54
N ASP A 37 5.80 5.75 3.19
CA ASP A 37 6.83 5.07 2.39
C ASP A 37 7.47 3.89 3.13
N GLU A 38 7.75 4.03 4.42
CA GLU A 38 8.27 2.94 5.26
C GLU A 38 7.30 1.76 5.34
N LEU A 39 6.00 2.01 5.53
CA LEU A 39 4.96 0.97 5.54
C LEU A 39 4.81 0.31 4.16
N ARG A 40 4.90 1.10 3.09
CA ARG A 40 4.90 0.59 1.70
C ARG A 40 6.06 -0.37 1.46
N VAL A 41 7.28 -0.01 1.89
CA VAL A 41 8.45 -0.89 1.79
C VAL A 41 8.30 -2.13 2.66
N LEU A 42 7.81 -1.99 3.89
CA LEU A 42 7.54 -3.11 4.78
C LEU A 42 6.58 -4.13 4.15
N GLY A 43 5.57 -3.65 3.41
CA GLY A 43 4.62 -4.47 2.65
C GLY A 43 5.16 -5.11 1.38
N GLY A 44 6.38 -4.77 0.95
CA GLY A 44 6.99 -5.28 -0.28
C GLY A 44 6.73 -4.42 -1.53
N TYR A 45 6.01 -3.31 -1.40
CA TYR A 45 5.75 -2.36 -2.49
C TYR A 45 6.91 -1.35 -2.68
N GLY A 46 8.08 -1.63 -2.12
CA GLY A 46 9.32 -0.86 -2.27
C GLY A 46 10.18 -1.25 -3.47
N GLY A 47 9.76 -2.23 -4.28
CA GLY A 47 10.55 -2.73 -5.42
C GLY A 47 10.75 -1.70 -6.54
N GLY A 48 11.68 -2.01 -7.45
CA GLY A 48 12.12 -1.11 -8.53
C GLY A 48 10.99 -0.53 -9.39
N ASN A 49 9.97 -1.33 -9.74
CA ASN A 49 8.85 -0.87 -10.56
C ASN A 49 8.00 0.21 -9.84
N PHE A 50 7.71 0.00 -8.55
CA PHE A 50 7.00 0.99 -7.73
C PHE A 50 7.84 2.24 -7.50
N ALA A 51 9.12 2.08 -7.21
CA ALA A 51 10.06 3.18 -7.03
C ALA A 51 10.18 4.06 -8.29
N ILE A 52 10.34 3.43 -9.46
CA ILE A 52 10.41 4.11 -10.77
C ILE A 52 9.18 4.98 -11.00
N ALA A 53 7.99 4.41 -10.83
CA ALA A 53 6.79 5.12 -11.21
C ALA A 53 6.19 5.98 -10.08
N LEU A 54 6.70 5.89 -8.86
CA LEU A 54 6.60 6.95 -7.86
C LEU A 54 7.58 8.11 -8.11
N GLY A 55 8.47 7.99 -9.11
CA GLY A 55 9.55 8.95 -9.36
C GLY A 55 10.53 9.04 -8.20
N ASP A 56 10.65 7.98 -7.40
CA ASP A 56 11.42 7.95 -6.17
C ASP A 56 12.41 6.79 -6.19
N PRO A 57 13.64 7.01 -6.68
CA PRO A 57 14.60 5.94 -6.89
C PRO A 57 15.14 5.32 -5.58
N ARG A 58 14.79 5.86 -4.40
CA ARG A 58 15.31 5.38 -3.10
C ARG A 58 14.23 5.36 -2.02
N PRO A 59 13.47 4.25 -1.90
CA PRO A 59 12.47 4.16 -0.85
C PRO A 59 13.13 3.95 0.52
N PHE A 60 12.52 4.51 1.57
CA PHE A 60 12.96 4.32 2.95
C PHE A 60 12.79 2.86 3.39
N SER A 61 13.69 2.34 4.23
CA SER A 61 13.70 0.93 4.63
C SER A 61 14.06 0.72 6.09
N THR A 62 13.93 1.74 6.95
CA THR A 62 14.24 1.64 8.37
C THR A 62 13.41 0.55 9.04
N LEU A 63 12.08 0.49 8.80
CA LEU A 63 11.22 -0.54 9.42
C LEU A 63 11.61 -1.96 8.99
N LEU A 64 11.98 -2.14 7.72
CA LEU A 64 12.44 -3.44 7.21
C LEU A 64 13.80 -3.82 7.80
N THR A 65 14.69 -2.84 7.97
CA THR A 65 16.00 -3.02 8.61
C THR A 65 15.83 -3.41 10.07
N ASP A 66 14.96 -2.73 10.80
CA ASP A 66 14.64 -3.01 12.20
C ASP A 66 14.06 -4.41 12.39
N LEU A 67 13.20 -4.85 11.47
CA LEU A 67 12.62 -6.19 11.49
C LEU A 67 13.70 -7.27 11.39
N GLY A 68 14.72 -7.07 10.55
CA GLY A 68 15.86 -7.97 10.39
C GLY A 68 16.97 -7.82 11.45
N SER A 69 16.95 -6.74 12.24
CA SER A 69 18.00 -6.42 13.21
C SER A 69 17.96 -7.33 14.44
N ALA A 70 19.11 -7.83 14.87
CA ALA A 70 19.23 -8.59 16.13
C ALA A 70 18.96 -7.71 17.38
N ASN A 71 19.14 -6.38 17.26
CA ASN A 71 19.05 -5.44 18.37
C ASN A 71 17.63 -4.94 18.64
N SER A 72 16.68 -5.19 17.73
CA SER A 72 15.27 -4.82 17.92
C SER A 72 14.59 -5.74 18.93
N SER A 73 13.83 -5.18 19.87
CA SER A 73 13.09 -5.96 20.86
C SER A 73 12.06 -6.88 20.20
N LEU A 74 11.77 -8.02 20.83
CA LEU A 74 10.78 -8.98 20.32
C LEU A 74 9.38 -8.33 20.18
N SER A 75 8.98 -7.51 21.15
CA SER A 75 7.72 -6.78 21.10
C SER A 75 7.62 -5.87 19.87
N TYR A 76 8.70 -5.16 19.55
CA TYR A 76 8.72 -4.27 18.38
C TYR A 76 8.71 -5.07 17.08
N LYS A 77 9.47 -6.16 17.01
CA LYS A 77 9.42 -7.08 15.86
C LYS A 77 8.03 -7.65 15.62
N ASN A 78 7.30 -8.01 16.67
CA ASN A 78 5.93 -8.50 16.55
C ASN A 78 4.99 -7.44 15.97
N ILE A 79 5.14 -6.17 16.36
CA ILE A 79 4.39 -5.04 15.75
C ILE A 79 4.70 -4.96 14.25
N LEU A 80 5.98 -5.02 13.87
CA LEU A 80 6.40 -4.93 12.47
C LEU A 80 5.92 -6.13 11.64
N LEU A 81 5.92 -7.34 12.21
CA LEU A 81 5.38 -8.54 11.57
C LEU A 81 3.87 -8.44 11.37
N GLU A 82 3.14 -7.94 12.37
CA GLU A 82 1.69 -7.74 12.27
C GLU A 82 1.38 -6.69 11.20
N LEU A 83 2.04 -5.52 11.22
CA LEU A 83 1.93 -4.50 10.18
C LEU A 83 2.23 -5.07 8.79
N LYS A 84 3.31 -5.84 8.65
CA LYS A 84 3.66 -6.51 7.39
C LYS A 84 2.54 -7.45 6.92
N GLY A 85 1.85 -8.13 7.85
CA GLY A 85 0.68 -8.96 7.56
C GLY A 85 -0.50 -8.17 6.99
N TYR A 86 -0.85 -7.02 7.58
CA TYR A 86 -1.87 -6.11 7.05
C TYR A 86 -1.48 -5.55 5.69
N MET A 87 -0.20 -5.22 5.53
CA MET A 87 0.34 -4.58 4.35
C MET A 87 0.51 -5.52 3.17
N LYS A 88 0.73 -6.81 3.40
CA LYS A 88 0.90 -7.79 2.32
C LYS A 88 -0.46 -8.28 1.84
N HIS A 89 -0.91 -7.77 0.70
CA HIS A 89 -2.06 -8.34 0.00
C HIS A 89 -1.66 -9.60 -0.79
N GLY A 90 -2.60 -10.53 -0.91
CA GLY A 90 -2.44 -11.73 -1.72
C GLY A 90 -3.44 -12.81 -1.35
N PHE A 91 -3.14 -14.06 -1.71
CA PHE A 91 -3.97 -15.21 -1.41
C PHE A 91 -3.18 -16.28 -0.66
N SER A 92 -3.77 -16.84 0.39
CA SER A 92 -3.26 -18.00 1.11
C SER A 92 -4.35 -19.06 1.21
N ASN A 93 -4.10 -20.26 0.68
CA ASN A 93 -5.08 -21.35 0.64
C ASN A 93 -6.46 -20.94 0.06
N GLY A 94 -6.45 -20.08 -0.96
CA GLY A 94 -7.68 -19.57 -1.61
C GLY A 94 -8.41 -18.47 -0.82
N VAL A 95 -7.89 -18.07 0.35
CA VAL A 95 -8.41 -16.96 1.15
C VAL A 95 -7.60 -15.70 0.85
N GLU A 96 -8.30 -14.61 0.58
CA GLU A 96 -7.69 -13.30 0.41
C GLU A 96 -7.11 -12.79 1.74
N THR A 97 -5.85 -12.37 1.73
CA THR A 97 -5.08 -11.91 2.89
C THR A 97 -4.68 -10.45 2.76
N GLY A 98 -4.39 -9.78 3.87
CA GLY A 98 -4.10 -8.33 3.87
C GLY A 98 -5.37 -7.46 3.68
N VAL A 99 -6.54 -8.06 3.92
CA VAL A 99 -7.85 -7.42 3.82
C VAL A 99 -8.45 -7.26 5.22
N VAL A 100 -9.02 -6.09 5.46
CA VAL A 100 -9.74 -5.74 6.69
C VAL A 100 -11.15 -5.32 6.35
N LYS A 101 -12.03 -5.25 7.36
CA LYS A 101 -13.33 -4.59 7.22
C LYS A 101 -13.25 -3.14 7.68
N ASP A 102 -13.80 -2.24 6.87
CA ASP A 102 -14.04 -0.86 7.28
C ASP A 102 -15.25 -0.76 8.24
N ALA A 103 -15.54 0.47 8.69
CA ALA A 103 -16.66 0.75 9.58
C ALA A 103 -18.05 0.42 8.99
N ARG A 104 -18.16 0.23 7.66
CA ARG A 104 -19.38 -0.14 6.94
C ARG A 104 -19.43 -1.64 6.64
N GLY A 105 -18.40 -2.40 7.02
CA GLY A 105 -18.27 -3.83 6.76
C GLY A 105 -17.75 -4.17 5.36
N VAL A 106 -17.28 -3.18 4.60
CA VAL A 106 -16.67 -3.33 3.27
C VAL A 106 -15.25 -3.87 3.44
N ASN A 107 -14.88 -4.85 2.61
CA ASN A 107 -13.53 -5.39 2.57
C ASN A 107 -12.59 -4.40 1.89
N VAL A 108 -11.46 -4.08 2.54
CA VAL A 108 -10.46 -3.13 2.06
C VAL A 108 -9.07 -3.75 2.19
N ALA A 109 -8.29 -3.72 1.11
CA ALA A 109 -6.89 -4.15 1.15
C ALA A 109 -6.02 -3.00 1.70
N ILE A 110 -5.52 -3.13 2.93
CA ILE A 110 -4.75 -2.06 3.59
C ILE A 110 -3.44 -1.75 2.87
N GLY A 111 -2.80 -2.78 2.30
CA GLY A 111 -1.65 -2.62 1.42
C GLY A 111 -1.89 -1.60 0.30
N HIS A 112 -3.08 -1.70 -0.32
CA HIS A 112 -3.52 -0.86 -1.43
C HIS A 112 -3.93 0.55 -0.98
N VAL A 113 -4.45 0.71 0.24
CA VAL A 113 -4.68 2.05 0.83
C VAL A 113 -3.36 2.82 0.97
N ILE A 114 -2.31 2.21 1.50
CA ILE A 114 -1.01 2.89 1.71
C ILE A 114 -0.30 3.19 0.38
N THR A 115 -0.36 2.29 -0.60
CA THR A 115 0.18 2.55 -1.95
C THR A 115 -0.63 3.63 -2.66
N GLY A 116 -1.96 3.61 -2.55
CA GLY A 116 -2.86 4.64 -3.06
C GLY A 116 -2.58 6.01 -2.44
N ILE A 117 -2.32 6.08 -1.13
CA ILE A 117 -1.92 7.33 -0.46
C ILE A 117 -0.65 7.87 -1.13
N ALA A 118 0.39 7.05 -1.31
CA ALA A 118 1.60 7.49 -2.01
C ALA A 118 1.29 8.03 -3.42
N GLY A 119 0.35 7.41 -4.13
CA GLY A 119 -0.11 7.86 -5.43
C GLY A 119 -0.83 9.20 -5.42
N GLY A 120 -1.77 9.42 -4.49
CA GLY A 120 -2.46 10.70 -4.32
C GLY A 120 -1.51 11.85 -3.93
N ILE A 121 -0.54 11.55 -3.07
CA ILE A 121 0.52 12.50 -2.65
C ILE A 121 1.32 12.99 -3.86
N LYS A 122 1.83 12.04 -4.66
CA LYS A 122 2.71 12.35 -5.81
C LYS A 122 1.94 12.96 -6.99
N ASN A 123 0.66 12.62 -7.16
CA ASN A 123 -0.19 13.28 -8.15
C ASN A 123 -0.40 14.77 -7.84
N SER A 124 -0.44 15.13 -6.55
CA SER A 124 -0.58 16.52 -6.09
C SER A 124 0.75 17.29 -6.10
N ASN A 125 1.88 16.60 -6.19
CA ASN A 125 3.23 17.19 -6.22
C ASN A 125 4.14 16.32 -7.11
N PRO A 126 4.04 16.44 -8.44
CA PRO A 126 4.75 15.57 -9.37
C PRO A 126 6.26 15.74 -9.22
N ALA A 127 7.00 14.63 -9.32
CA ALA A 127 8.46 14.67 -9.28
C ALA A 127 8.99 15.50 -10.47
N PRO A 128 9.92 16.46 -10.24
CA PRO A 128 10.54 17.23 -11.31
C PRO A 128 11.24 16.30 -12.31
N GLY A 129 10.98 16.49 -13.60
CA GLY A 129 11.68 15.77 -14.68
C GLY A 129 10.98 14.52 -15.24
N LEU A 130 9.81 14.12 -14.72
CA LEU A 130 8.99 13.10 -15.36
C LEU A 130 8.22 13.68 -16.57
N PRO A 131 8.20 13.01 -17.73
CA PRO A 131 7.39 13.44 -18.87
C PRO A 131 5.91 13.60 -18.50
N PRO A 132 5.21 14.64 -19.01
CA PRO A 132 3.76 14.79 -18.86
C PRO A 132 3.06 13.52 -19.37
N GLY A 133 2.45 12.74 -18.47
CA GLY A 133 1.83 11.45 -18.80
C GLY A 133 2.34 10.27 -17.96
N LEU A 134 3.62 10.26 -17.57
CA LEU A 134 4.18 9.29 -16.60
C LEU A 134 3.98 9.72 -15.14
N GLN A 135 3.53 10.95 -14.92
CA GLN A 135 3.28 11.54 -13.60
C GLN A 135 2.02 11.00 -12.90
N LYS A 136 1.30 10.06 -13.51
CA LYS A 136 0.04 9.55 -12.97
C LYS A 136 0.32 8.30 -12.13
N VAL A 137 0.86 8.44 -10.93
CA VAL A 137 0.95 7.29 -9.99
C VAL A 137 -0.39 6.55 -9.78
N PRO A 138 -1.59 7.19 -9.84
CA PRO A 138 -2.87 6.47 -9.89
C PRO A 138 -2.98 5.45 -11.03
N THR A 139 -2.18 5.59 -12.09
CA THR A 139 -2.12 4.60 -13.17
C THR A 139 -1.36 3.31 -12.84
N MET A 140 -0.64 3.28 -11.71
CA MET A 140 0.09 2.07 -11.30
C MET A 140 -0.65 1.20 -10.30
N THR A 141 -1.44 1.78 -9.40
CA THR A 141 -2.24 1.01 -8.46
C THR A 141 -3.54 0.62 -9.17
N LEU A 142 -4.51 1.53 -9.24
CA LEU A 142 -5.84 1.24 -9.79
C LEU A 142 -5.80 0.81 -11.26
N THR A 143 -5.10 1.55 -12.13
CA THR A 143 -5.03 1.12 -13.55
C THR A 143 -4.02 0.01 -13.81
N GLY A 144 -3.08 -0.23 -12.88
CA GLY A 144 -2.20 -1.38 -12.92
C GLY A 144 -2.96 -2.67 -12.64
N ASP A 145 -3.79 -2.68 -11.60
CA ASP A 145 -4.62 -3.82 -11.20
C ASP A 145 -5.73 -4.08 -12.22
N LEU A 146 -6.39 -3.03 -12.72
CA LEU A 146 -7.36 -3.16 -13.83
C LEU A 146 -6.70 -3.59 -15.14
N GLY A 147 -5.49 -3.11 -15.43
CA GLY A 147 -4.70 -3.51 -16.59
C GLY A 147 -4.29 -4.97 -16.54
N GLN A 148 -3.85 -5.46 -15.39
CA GLN A 148 -3.57 -6.89 -15.14
C GLN A 148 -4.82 -7.76 -15.28
N THR A 149 -5.95 -7.30 -14.73
CA THR A 149 -7.25 -7.97 -14.88
C THR A 149 -7.65 -8.09 -16.34
N ALA A 150 -7.57 -6.99 -17.09
CA ALA A 150 -7.87 -6.97 -18.52
C ALA A 150 -6.92 -7.88 -19.31
N ALA A 151 -5.61 -7.81 -19.04
CA ALA A 151 -4.61 -8.66 -19.70
C ALA A 151 -4.85 -10.15 -19.41
N LYS A 152 -5.26 -10.51 -18.20
CA LYS A 152 -5.61 -11.89 -17.83
C LYS A 152 -6.86 -12.37 -18.56
N ARG A 153 -7.92 -11.55 -18.62
CA ARG A 153 -9.13 -11.88 -19.37
C ARG A 153 -8.84 -12.03 -20.86
N VAL A 154 -8.04 -11.13 -21.44
CA VAL A 154 -7.62 -11.23 -22.85
C VAL A 154 -6.76 -12.48 -23.08
N ASN A 155 -5.84 -12.82 -22.16
CA ASN A 155 -5.07 -14.07 -22.22
C ASN A 155 -5.95 -15.32 -22.16
N GLY A 156 -6.94 -15.34 -21.26
CA GLY A 156 -7.89 -16.44 -21.12
C GLY A 156 -8.83 -16.57 -22.33
N LEU A 157 -9.16 -15.45 -22.98
CA LEU A 157 -10.01 -15.41 -24.17
C LEU A 157 -9.24 -15.67 -25.47
N ASN A 158 -7.97 -15.28 -25.54
CA ASN A 158 -7.09 -15.51 -26.70
C ASN A 158 -5.60 -15.50 -26.28
N PRO A 159 -4.99 -16.69 -26.10
CA PRO A 159 -3.60 -16.83 -25.67
C PRO A 159 -2.58 -16.17 -26.62
N ARG A 160 -2.94 -15.93 -27.89
CA ARG A 160 -2.07 -15.27 -28.88
C ARG A 160 -2.03 -13.75 -28.72
N LEU A 161 -3.01 -13.15 -28.03
CA LEU A 161 -3.09 -11.69 -27.81
C LEU A 161 -2.46 -11.24 -26.50
N GLY A 162 -2.41 -12.08 -25.46
CA GLY A 162 -1.90 -11.68 -24.15
C GLY A 162 -0.50 -12.18 -23.80
N ALA A 163 0.15 -12.97 -24.67
CA ALA A 163 1.58 -13.32 -24.55
C ALA A 163 2.51 -12.12 -24.77
N SER A 164 1.97 -10.97 -25.17
CA SER A 164 2.72 -9.80 -25.62
C SER A 164 2.38 -8.51 -24.87
N ALA A 165 1.63 -8.54 -23.76
CA ALA A 165 1.34 -7.32 -23.00
C ALA A 165 2.58 -6.91 -22.18
N PRO A 166 3.38 -5.92 -22.62
CA PRO A 166 4.56 -5.46 -21.91
C PRO A 166 4.06 -4.46 -20.87
N GLY A 167 3.91 -4.89 -19.61
CA GLY A 167 3.36 -4.00 -18.59
C GLY A 167 2.84 -4.68 -17.32
N GLN A 168 3.34 -5.86 -16.96
CA GLN A 168 3.06 -6.43 -15.64
C GLN A 168 3.75 -5.57 -14.57
N PHE A 169 3.06 -4.54 -14.11
CA PHE A 169 3.43 -3.74 -12.94
C PHE A 169 2.88 -4.43 -11.68
N GLY A 170 3.28 -5.67 -11.43
CA GLY A 170 2.76 -6.50 -10.35
C GLY A 170 3.17 -7.96 -10.52
N GLY A 171 3.11 -8.74 -9.44
CA GLY A 171 3.37 -10.18 -9.48
C GLY A 171 2.42 -10.95 -10.41
N VAL A 172 2.51 -12.29 -10.43
CA VAL A 172 1.78 -13.13 -11.39
C VAL A 172 0.24 -12.96 -11.29
N GLY A 173 -0.33 -12.19 -12.24
CA GLY A 173 -1.63 -12.44 -12.89
C GLY A 173 -2.85 -12.83 -12.05
N SER A 174 -3.15 -12.14 -10.95
CA SER A 174 -4.49 -12.16 -10.33
C SER A 174 -5.43 -11.17 -11.02
N GLU A 175 -6.74 -11.47 -11.02
CA GLU A 175 -7.73 -10.41 -11.28
C GLU A 175 -7.78 -9.54 -10.03
N ALA A 176 -7.95 -8.23 -10.22
CA ALA A 176 -8.12 -7.27 -9.13
C ALA A 176 -9.35 -7.66 -8.31
N THR A 177 -9.18 -7.77 -7.00
CA THR A 177 -10.29 -8.00 -6.08
C THR A 177 -11.03 -6.69 -5.81
N ALA A 178 -12.28 -6.78 -5.34
CA ALA A 178 -13.01 -5.60 -4.90
C ALA A 178 -12.27 -4.87 -3.77
N ALA A 179 -11.58 -5.60 -2.89
CA ALA A 179 -10.85 -5.02 -1.78
C ALA A 179 -9.59 -4.25 -2.22
N GLU A 180 -8.88 -4.72 -3.26
CA GLU A 180 -7.77 -3.99 -3.89
C GLU A 180 -8.26 -2.67 -4.50
N LEU A 181 -9.34 -2.72 -5.30
CA LEU A 181 -9.87 -1.54 -5.97
C LEU A 181 -10.40 -0.48 -4.98
N VAL A 182 -11.09 -0.91 -3.92
CA VAL A 182 -11.53 -0.01 -2.84
C VAL A 182 -10.31 0.60 -2.14
N GLY A 183 -9.33 -0.23 -1.78
CA GLY A 183 -8.11 0.23 -1.13
C GLY A 183 -7.35 1.28 -1.95
N ASP A 184 -7.20 1.04 -3.25
CA ASP A 184 -6.52 1.97 -4.16
C ASP A 184 -7.26 3.31 -4.29
N VAL A 185 -8.60 3.28 -4.43
CA VAL A 185 -9.43 4.49 -4.53
C VAL A 185 -9.37 5.28 -3.24
N ASP A 186 -9.59 4.62 -2.10
CA ASP A 186 -9.54 5.25 -0.78
C ASP A 186 -8.17 5.85 -0.50
N GLY A 187 -7.13 5.07 -0.75
CA GLY A 187 -5.76 5.52 -0.60
C GLY A 187 -5.50 6.77 -1.44
N MET A 188 -5.86 6.75 -2.72
CA MET A 188 -5.67 7.89 -3.62
C MET A 188 -6.42 9.13 -3.15
N LEU A 189 -7.69 9.00 -2.74
CA LEU A 189 -8.50 10.11 -2.23
C LEU A 189 -7.89 10.69 -0.94
N LEU A 190 -7.46 9.84 -0.01
CA LEU A 190 -6.79 10.24 1.22
C LEU A 190 -5.45 10.94 0.95
N GLY A 191 -4.64 10.41 0.03
CA GLY A 191 -3.37 11.00 -0.39
C GLY A 191 -3.54 12.35 -1.09
N THR A 192 -4.56 12.48 -1.95
CA THR A 192 -4.92 13.73 -2.62
C THR A 192 -5.41 14.75 -1.59
N TYR A 193 -6.24 14.33 -0.64
CA TYR A 193 -6.71 15.20 0.43
C TYR A 193 -5.54 15.76 1.25
N LEU A 194 -4.58 14.92 1.62
CA LEU A 194 -3.38 15.30 2.37
C LEU A 194 -2.52 16.39 1.73
N TYR A 195 -2.46 16.42 0.39
CA TYR A 195 -1.53 17.29 -0.32
C TYR A 195 -2.22 18.42 -1.09
N GLY A 196 -3.43 18.19 -1.58
CA GLY A 196 -4.22 19.11 -2.38
C GLY A 196 -5.14 20.04 -1.60
N THR A 197 -5.30 19.88 -0.27
CA THR A 197 -6.17 20.75 0.54
C THR A 197 -5.42 21.41 1.71
N PRO A 198 -5.77 22.66 2.12
CA PRO A 198 -5.18 23.30 3.31
C PRO A 198 -5.35 22.48 4.59
N GLN A 199 -6.50 21.81 4.73
CA GLN A 199 -6.79 20.94 5.87
C GLN A 199 -5.93 19.68 5.86
N GLY A 200 -5.70 19.08 4.69
CA GLY A 200 -4.75 17.98 4.54
C GLY A 200 -3.31 18.41 4.82
N GLN A 201 -2.91 19.61 4.39
CA GLN A 201 -1.60 20.18 4.68
C GLN A 201 -1.38 20.35 6.20
N ALA A 202 -2.40 20.75 6.94
CA ALA A 202 -2.35 20.80 8.41
C ALA A 202 -2.22 19.40 9.06
N LEU A 203 -2.79 18.37 8.42
CA LEU A 203 -2.78 16.98 8.90
C LEU A 203 -1.55 16.16 8.46
N ARG A 204 -0.63 16.74 7.67
CA ARG A 204 0.64 16.09 7.29
C ARG A 204 1.55 15.76 8.48
N THR A 205 1.17 16.16 9.68
CA THR A 205 1.88 15.86 10.92
C THR A 205 1.88 14.37 11.25
N ARG A 206 0.78 13.63 11.03
CA ARG A 206 0.68 12.19 11.39
C ARG A 206 -0.20 11.38 10.44
N LEU A 207 0.27 10.21 10.03
CA LEU A 207 -0.45 9.29 9.14
C LEU A 207 -1.76 8.80 9.78
N THR A 208 -1.75 8.58 11.09
CA THR A 208 -2.92 8.07 11.81
C THR A 208 -4.10 9.03 11.82
N GLN A 209 -3.86 10.34 11.70
CA GLN A 209 -4.93 11.34 11.60
C GLN A 209 -5.66 11.32 10.25
N ILE A 210 -5.05 10.69 9.24
CA ILE A 210 -5.67 10.47 7.92
C ILE A 210 -6.45 9.16 7.92
N LEU A 211 -5.84 8.10 8.46
CA LEU A 211 -6.42 6.76 8.46
C LEU A 211 -7.70 6.64 9.30
N VAL A 212 -7.94 7.56 10.25
CA VAL A 212 -9.20 7.62 11.02
C VAL A 212 -10.38 8.21 10.23
N ARG A 213 -10.16 8.69 9.00
CA ARG A 213 -11.24 9.16 8.14
C ARG A 213 -11.99 7.97 7.54
N PRO A 214 -13.29 8.13 7.25
CA PRO A 214 -14.05 7.10 6.56
C PRO A 214 -13.38 6.70 5.23
N MET A 215 -13.19 5.40 5.06
CA MET A 215 -12.86 4.71 3.81
C MET A 215 -14.18 4.40 3.07
N HIS A 216 -14.21 4.43 1.73
CA HIS A 216 -15.39 4.55 0.85
C HIS A 216 -15.61 3.42 -0.15
#